data_AF-A0A1C4LNZ9-F1
#
_entry.id   AF-A0A1C4LNZ9-F1
#
_cell.length_a   1.000
_cell.length_b   1.000
_cell.length_c   1.000
_cell.angle_alpha   90.00
_cell.angle_beta   90.00
_cell.angle_gamma   90.00
#
_symmetry.space_group_name_H-M   'P 1'
#
loop_
_entity.id
_entity.type
_entity.pdbx_description
1 polymer ?
#
loop_
_entity_poly.entity_id
_entity_poly.type
_entity_poly.pdbx_seq_one_letter_code
_entity_poly.pdbx_strand_id
1 'polypeptide(L)'
;MSGTRLGERLSAEYGTDVHPYCCFNDMRLVERALPEGPRATGAELAEARRRTTFGFPATQDRVACRYCLHVTEEGDALAVSLTADTAYLPPEKIRAHLYAMEELIVASAAGTPPPLTELRTLLAAAGGDRP
;
A
#
# COMPACT_ATOMS: atom_id res chain seq x y z
N MET A 1 -13.18 18.00 19.61
CA MET A 1 -13.99 17.73 18.40
C MET A 1 -14.13 16.22 18.29
N SER A 2 -15.35 15.67 18.31
CA SER A 2 -15.55 14.22 18.11
C SER A 2 -15.22 13.84 16.66
N GLY A 3 -14.65 12.65 16.43
CA GLY A 3 -14.27 12.15 15.11
C GLY A 3 -15.44 12.13 14.11
N THR A 4 -16.67 11.97 14.59
CA THR A 4 -17.90 11.97 13.78
C THR A 4 -18.13 13.31 13.06
N ARG A 5 -17.91 14.44 13.74
CA ARG A 5 -18.17 15.79 13.18
C ARG A 5 -17.16 16.16 12.09
N LEU A 6 -15.96 15.58 12.14
CA LEU A 6 -14.95 15.75 11.10
C LEU A 6 -15.35 14.97 9.84
N GLY A 7 -15.79 13.72 10.00
CA GLY A 7 -16.24 12.88 8.87
C GLY A 7 -17.41 13.49 8.11
N GLU A 8 -18.42 14.00 8.81
CA GLU A 8 -19.59 14.66 8.20
C GLU A 8 -19.20 15.89 7.37
N ARG A 9 -18.32 16.75 7.92
CA ARG A 9 -17.85 17.94 7.23
C ARG A 9 -17.07 17.59 5.96
N LEU A 10 -16.14 16.64 6.06
CA LEU A 10 -15.32 16.22 4.91
C LEU A 10 -16.18 15.53 3.84
N SER A 11 -17.18 14.75 4.24
CA SER A 11 -18.09 14.10 3.28
C SER A 11 -18.88 15.14 2.48
N ALA A 12 -19.37 16.19 3.14
CA ALA A 12 -20.05 17.30 2.48
C ALA A 12 -19.11 18.09 1.55
N GLU A 13 -17.84 18.28 1.94
CA GLU A 13 -16.84 18.99 1.15
C GLU A 13 -16.44 18.22 -0.12
N TYR A 14 -16.23 16.91 -0.03
CA TYR A 14 -15.82 16.07 -1.16
C TYR A 14 -16.98 15.53 -1.99
N GLY A 15 -18.23 15.72 -1.55
CA GLY A 15 -19.42 15.19 -2.23
C GLY A 15 -19.49 13.66 -2.27
N THR A 16 -18.76 12.99 -1.37
CA THR A 16 -18.71 11.53 -1.23
C THR A 16 -18.49 11.16 0.23
N ASP A 17 -19.01 10.00 0.65
CA ASP A 17 -18.85 9.54 2.03
C ASP A 17 -17.37 9.35 2.39
N VAL A 18 -16.93 10.01 3.47
CA VAL A 18 -15.60 9.85 4.05
C VAL A 18 -15.71 8.93 5.27
N HIS A 19 -15.13 7.74 5.14
CA HIS A 19 -15.22 6.71 6.17
C HIS A 19 -14.00 6.75 7.12
N PRO A 20 -14.20 6.91 8.45
CA PRO A 20 -13.11 7.08 9.42
C PRO A 20 -12.34 5.76 9.75
N TYR A 21 -12.47 4.73 8.92
CA TYR A 21 -11.90 3.39 9.13
C TYR A 21 -10.94 2.96 8.03
N CYS A 22 -10.36 3.94 7.33
CA CYS A 22 -9.30 3.75 6.36
C CYS A 22 -8.01 4.31 6.94
N CYS A 23 -7.03 3.46 7.24
CA CYS A 23 -5.72 3.89 7.71
C CYS A 23 -4.60 3.36 6.79
N PHE A 24 -3.67 4.26 6.49
CA PHE A 24 -2.34 3.89 6.03
C PHE A 24 -1.43 4.01 7.24
N ASN A 25 -0.83 2.90 7.65
CA ASN A 25 -0.05 2.84 8.87
C ASN A 25 1.34 2.29 8.56
N ASP A 26 2.29 3.20 8.41
CA ASP A 26 3.70 2.88 8.28
C ASP A 26 4.25 2.47 9.66
N MET A 27 4.10 1.18 9.98
CA MET A 27 4.52 0.59 11.25
C MET A 27 5.94 0.04 11.19
N ARG A 28 6.89 0.84 10.72
CA ARG A 28 8.31 0.57 10.98
C ARG A 28 8.59 0.91 12.46
N LEU A 29 8.14 0.00 13.34
CA LEU A 29 8.05 0.16 14.80
C LEU A 29 9.38 0.49 15.48
N VAL A 30 10.49 0.33 14.78
CA VAL A 30 11.82 0.73 15.21
C VAL A 30 12.44 1.56 14.09
N GLU A 31 12.68 2.85 14.35
CA GLU A 31 13.50 3.68 13.47
C GLU A 31 14.95 3.17 13.57
N ARG A 32 15.29 2.19 12.73
CA ARG A 32 16.67 1.75 12.56
C ARG A 32 17.38 2.76 11.68
N ALA A 33 18.52 3.25 12.15
CA ALA A 33 19.45 3.97 11.30
C ALA A 33 19.71 3.10 10.06
N LEU A 34 19.38 3.62 8.88
CA LEU A 34 19.70 2.94 7.63
C LEU A 34 21.21 2.70 7.64
N PRO A 35 21.67 1.45 7.46
CA PRO A 35 23.10 1.18 7.42
C PRO A 35 23.74 2.08 6.37
N GLU A 36 24.81 2.76 6.75
CA GLU A 36 25.59 3.57 5.81
C GLU A 36 26.10 2.65 4.70
N GLY A 37 25.73 2.95 3.46
CA GLY A 37 26.01 2.09 2.32
C GLY A 37 25.56 2.72 1.02
N PRO A 38 26.07 2.20 -0.12
CA PRO A 38 25.59 2.63 -1.42
C PRO A 38 24.10 2.35 -1.55
N ARG A 39 23.39 3.26 -2.20
CA ARG A 39 21.99 3.03 -2.59
C ARG A 39 21.93 1.78 -3.47
N ALA A 40 20.86 0.98 -3.31
CA ALA A 40 20.59 -0.14 -4.19
C ALA A 40 20.60 0.30 -5.66
N THR A 41 21.32 -0.44 -6.48
CA THR A 41 21.34 -0.29 -7.94
C THR A 41 20.01 -0.71 -8.55
N GLY A 42 19.72 -0.22 -9.75
CA GLY A 42 18.52 -0.66 -10.49
C GLY A 42 18.48 -2.17 -10.74
N ALA A 43 19.64 -2.82 -10.89
CA ALA A 43 19.73 -4.27 -11.06
C ALA A 43 19.34 -5.03 -9.78
N GLU A 44 19.80 -4.56 -8.61
CA GLU A 44 19.44 -5.14 -7.31
C GLU A 44 17.94 -4.96 -7.02
N LEU A 45 17.38 -3.79 -7.31
CA LEU A 45 15.95 -3.54 -7.17
C LEU A 45 15.11 -4.43 -8.11
N ALA A 46 15.57 -4.61 -9.35
CA ALA A 46 14.90 -5.48 -10.32
C ALA A 46 14.95 -6.96 -9.91
N GLU A 47 16.05 -7.43 -9.33
CA GLU A 47 16.15 -8.78 -8.77
C GLU A 47 15.27 -8.95 -7.53
N ALA A 48 15.29 -8.00 -6.60
CA ALA A 48 14.41 -8.03 -5.44
C ALA A 48 12.93 -8.14 -5.85
N ARG A 49 12.50 -7.34 -6.83
CA ARG A 49 11.14 -7.34 -7.38
C ARG A 49 10.75 -8.66 -8.07
N ARG A 50 11.71 -9.38 -8.69
CA ARG A 50 11.46 -10.70 -9.28
C ARG A 50 11.12 -11.76 -8.24
N ARG A 51 11.56 -11.58 -7.00
CA ARG A 51 11.32 -12.50 -5.87
C ARG A 51 10.04 -12.18 -5.11
N THR A 52 9.30 -11.15 -5.49
CA THR A 52 8.04 -10.76 -4.85
C THR A 52 7.02 -11.89 -4.91
N THR A 53 6.43 -12.19 -3.76
CA THR A 53 5.32 -13.13 -3.62
C THR A 53 4.07 -12.41 -3.16
N PHE A 54 2.92 -12.82 -3.68
CA PHE A 54 1.61 -12.30 -3.29
C PHE A 54 0.73 -13.43 -2.76
N GLY A 55 -0.10 -13.13 -1.76
CA GLY A 55 -1.12 -14.08 -1.28
C GLY A 55 -2.18 -13.42 -0.40
N PHE A 56 -3.23 -14.19 -0.12
CA PHE A 56 -4.26 -13.88 0.88
C PHE A 56 -4.09 -14.86 2.05
N PRO A 57 -3.11 -14.63 2.96
CA PRO A 57 -2.74 -15.62 3.97
C PRO A 57 -3.81 -15.82 5.04
N ALA A 58 -4.75 -14.89 5.21
CA ALA A 58 -5.82 -14.97 6.18
C ALA A 58 -7.10 -14.27 5.67
N THR A 59 -8.25 -14.82 6.06
CA THR A 59 -9.57 -14.18 5.90
C THR A 59 -10.19 -14.01 7.28
N GLN A 60 -10.95 -12.93 7.48
CA GLN A 60 -11.67 -12.67 8.72
C GLN A 60 -13.13 -12.37 8.39
N ASP A 61 -14.06 -12.97 9.11
CA ASP A 61 -15.50 -12.74 8.92
C ASP A 61 -15.92 -11.31 9.31
N ARG A 62 -15.12 -10.65 10.17
CA ARG A 62 -15.31 -9.27 10.57
C ARG A 62 -13.96 -8.59 10.69
N VAL A 63 -13.81 -7.46 10.01
CA VAL A 63 -12.65 -6.57 10.12
C VAL A 63 -13.06 -5.30 10.85
N ALA A 64 -12.21 -4.83 11.77
CA ALA A 64 -12.46 -3.59 12.51
C ALA A 64 -12.23 -2.33 11.65
N CYS A 65 -11.53 -2.46 10.52
CA CYS A 65 -11.28 -1.41 9.55
C CYS A 65 -11.72 -1.82 8.14
N ARG A 66 -12.12 -0.84 7.33
CA ARG A 66 -12.46 -1.08 5.91
C ARG A 66 -11.20 -1.17 5.04
N TYR A 67 -10.13 -0.51 5.48
CA TYR A 67 -8.83 -0.51 4.84
C TYR A 67 -7.76 -0.23 5.90
N CYS A 68 -6.82 -1.16 6.07
CA CYS A 68 -5.64 -1.00 6.91
C CYS A 68 -4.43 -1.50 6.13
N LEU A 69 -3.56 -0.60 5.71
CA LEU A 69 -2.30 -0.96 5.08
C LEU A 69 -1.15 -0.85 6.09
N HIS A 70 -0.35 -1.91 6.17
CA HIS A 70 0.86 -1.96 6.98
C HIS A 70 2.09 -2.18 6.10
N VAL A 71 3.14 -1.43 6.38
CA VAL A 71 4.48 -1.66 5.83
C VAL A 71 5.37 -2.10 6.97
N THR A 72 5.97 -3.29 6.84
CA THR A 72 6.82 -3.92 7.84
C THR A 72 8.07 -4.53 7.19
N GLU A 73 9.11 -4.75 7.99
CA GLU A 73 10.29 -5.51 7.57
C GLU A 73 10.09 -6.99 7.94
N GLU A 74 10.37 -7.90 7.01
CA GLU A 74 10.36 -9.35 7.22
C GLU A 74 11.66 -9.95 6.69
N GLY A 75 12.64 -10.16 7.59
CA GLY A 75 13.96 -10.68 7.19
C GLY A 75 14.71 -9.70 6.29
N ASP A 76 15.03 -10.13 5.06
CA ASP A 76 15.66 -9.30 4.01
C ASP A 76 14.63 -8.66 3.06
N ALA A 77 13.33 -8.76 3.36
CA ALA A 77 12.25 -8.27 2.52
C ALA A 77 11.42 -7.16 3.19
N LEU A 78 10.78 -6.35 2.34
CA LEU A 78 9.73 -5.42 2.75
C LEU A 78 8.38 -6.10 2.57
N ALA A 79 7.61 -6.23 3.64
CA ALA A 79 6.25 -6.75 3.60
C ALA A 79 5.25 -5.58 3.56
N VAL A 80 4.39 -5.57 2.54
CA VAL A 80 3.27 -4.63 2.42
C VAL A 80 1.99 -5.45 2.54
N SER A 81 1.30 -5.33 3.66
CA SER A 81 0.07 -6.07 3.93
C SER A 81 -1.14 -5.14 3.95
N LEU A 82 -2.27 -5.63 3.45
CA LEU A 82 -3.54 -4.93 3.43
C LEU A 82 -4.62 -5.81 4.04
N THR A 83 -5.22 -5.33 5.13
CA THR A 83 -6.50 -5.83 5.63
C THR A 83 -7.60 -4.94 5.08
N ALA A 84 -8.55 -5.49 4.34
CA ALA A 84 -9.63 -4.72 3.72
C ALA A 84 -10.96 -5.46 3.77
N ASP A 85 -12.04 -4.70 3.81
CA ASP A 85 -13.41 -5.22 3.64
C ASP A 85 -13.66 -5.48 2.16
N THR A 86 -13.83 -6.75 1.78
CA THR A 86 -13.98 -7.17 0.39
C THR A 86 -15.30 -6.74 -0.23
N ALA A 87 -16.30 -6.33 0.56
CA ALA A 87 -17.51 -5.70 0.03
C ALA A 87 -17.23 -4.33 -0.61
N TYR A 88 -16.14 -3.66 -0.19
CA TYR A 88 -15.74 -2.34 -0.70
C TYR A 88 -14.50 -2.41 -1.60
N LEU A 89 -13.57 -3.32 -1.29
CA LEU A 89 -12.34 -3.53 -2.06
C LEU A 89 -12.20 -5.01 -2.42
N PRO A 90 -12.74 -5.42 -3.57
CA PRO A 90 -12.64 -6.80 -4.06
C PRO A 90 -11.18 -7.30 -4.19
N PRO A 91 -10.94 -8.63 -4.08
CA PRO A 91 -9.60 -9.21 -4.10
C PRO A 91 -8.71 -8.80 -5.29
N GLU A 92 -9.28 -8.66 -6.50
CA GLU A 92 -8.55 -8.24 -7.69
C GLU A 92 -8.05 -6.79 -7.57
N LYS A 93 -8.83 -5.92 -6.92
CA LYS A 93 -8.44 -4.54 -6.64
C LYS A 93 -7.42 -4.46 -5.51
N ILE A 94 -7.51 -5.32 -4.49
CA ILE A 94 -6.47 -5.45 -3.46
C ILE A 94 -5.14 -5.82 -4.14
N ARG A 95 -5.15 -6.82 -5.02
CA ARG A 95 -3.96 -7.26 -5.76
C ARG A 95 -3.36 -6.13 -6.59
N ALA A 96 -4.17 -5.49 -7.44
CA ALA A 96 -3.73 -4.37 -8.27
C ALA A 96 -3.15 -3.22 -7.43
N HIS A 97 -3.79 -2.92 -6.31
CA HIS A 97 -3.35 -1.89 -5.38
C HIS A 97 -1.99 -2.20 -4.74
N LEU A 98 -1.77 -3.44 -4.31
CA LEU A 98 -0.51 -3.85 -3.71
C LEU A 98 0.65 -3.89 -4.73
N TYR A 99 0.42 -4.30 -5.98
CA TYR A 99 1.44 -4.18 -7.02
C TYR A 99 1.71 -2.73 -7.42
N ALA A 100 0.69 -1.86 -7.48
CA ALA A 100 0.91 -0.44 -7.73
C ALA A 100 1.75 0.21 -6.62
N MET A 101 1.57 -0.21 -5.36
CA MET A 101 2.42 0.20 -4.25
C MET A 101 3.86 -0.28 -4.43
N GLU A 102 4.07 -1.52 -4.86
CA GLU A 102 5.41 -2.03 -5.16
C GLU A 102 6.09 -1.20 -6.26
N GLU A 103 5.40 -0.90 -7.37
CA GLU A 103 5.95 -0.04 -8.42
C GLU A 103 6.36 1.33 -7.88
N LEU A 104 5.48 1.95 -7.08
CA LEU A 104 5.74 3.24 -6.45
C LEU A 104 6.99 3.18 -5.56
N ILE A 105 7.10 2.16 -4.71
CA ILE A 105 8.23 1.99 -3.79
C ILE A 105 9.53 1.76 -4.56
N VAL A 106 9.54 0.84 -5.53
CA VAL A 106 10.73 0.49 -6.32
C VAL A 106 11.20 1.69 -7.16
N ALA A 107 10.28 2.38 -7.84
CA ALA A 107 10.61 3.55 -8.65
C ALA A 107 11.13 4.70 -7.79
N SER A 108 10.55 4.90 -6.60
CA SER A 108 11.04 5.90 -5.65
C SER A 108 12.44 5.56 -5.12
N ALA A 109 12.70 4.28 -4.79
CA ALA A 109 14.01 3.81 -4.37
C ALA A 109 15.08 3.96 -5.48
N ALA A 110 14.69 3.78 -6.74
CA ALA A 110 15.54 4.02 -7.90
C ALA A 110 15.80 5.51 -8.18
N GLY A 111 15.15 6.43 -7.45
CA GLY A 111 15.29 7.88 -7.66
C GLY A 111 14.39 8.45 -8.75
N THR A 112 13.42 7.69 -9.24
CA THR A 112 12.44 8.10 -10.25
C THR A 112 11.02 7.93 -9.72
N PRO A 113 10.64 8.64 -8.63
CA PRO A 113 9.29 8.52 -8.08
C PRO A 113 8.26 8.97 -9.13
N PRO A 114 7.18 8.21 -9.35
CA PRO A 114 6.11 8.64 -10.24
C PRO A 114 5.43 9.89 -9.66
N PRO A 115 5.01 10.84 -10.52
CA PRO A 115 4.26 12.01 -10.06
C PRO A 115 2.89 11.59 -9.52
N LEU A 116 2.37 12.36 -8.54
CA LEU A 116 1.07 12.08 -7.92
C LEU A 116 -0.08 11.96 -8.94
N THR A 117 0.01 12.70 -10.05
CA THR A 117 -0.95 12.69 -11.15
C THR A 117 -1.00 11.37 -11.90
N GLU A 118 0.04 10.54 -11.83
CA GLU A 118 0.14 9.25 -12.54
C GLU A 118 -0.26 8.05 -11.68
N LEU A 119 -0.49 8.23 -10.37
CA LEU A 119 -0.82 7.13 -9.45
C LEU A 119 -2.07 6.34 -9.88
N ARG A 120 -3.07 7.02 -10.45
CA ARG A 120 -4.27 6.35 -10.98
C ARG A 120 -3.96 5.44 -12.16
N THR A 121 -3.02 5.85 -13.02
CA THR A 121 -2.58 5.07 -14.18
C THR A 121 -1.81 3.83 -13.73
N LEU A 122 -0.93 3.97 -12.73
CA LEU A 122 -0.22 2.85 -12.11
C LEU A 122 -1.20 1.81 -11.55
N LEU A 123 -2.23 2.26 -10.83
CA LEU A 123 -3.27 1.37 -10.30
C LEU A 123 -4.01 0.60 -11.42
N ALA A 124 -4.32 1.27 -12.53
CA ALA A 124 -4.96 0.61 -13.66
C ALA A 124 -4.05 -0.40 -14.36
N ALA A 125 -2.76 -0.08 -14.53
CA ALA A 125 -1.78 -0.96 -15.17
C ALA A 125 -1.45 -2.20 -14.32
N ALA A 126 -1.44 -2.04 -12.99
CA ALA A 126 -1.17 -3.12 -12.04
C ALA A 126 -2.28 -4.18 -11.95
N GLY A 127 -3.44 -3.97 -12.56
CA GLY A 127 -4.53 -4.94 -12.64
C GLY A 127 -4.31 -6.10 -13.63
N GLY A 128 -3.16 -6.16 -14.31
CA GLY A 128 -2.79 -7.30 -15.16
C GLY A 128 -2.35 -8.54 -14.35
N ASP A 129 -2.39 -9.72 -14.99
CA ASP A 129 -1.96 -10.99 -14.38
C ASP A 129 -0.43 -11.03 -14.17
N ARG A 130 0.03 -10.43 -13.08
CA ARG A 130 1.33 -10.75 -12.48
C ARG A 130 1.09 -11.86 -11.43
N PRO A 131 1.87 -12.96 -11.45
CA PRO A 131 1.72 -14.05 -10.49
C PRO A 131 1.79 -13.56 -9.04
#